data_AF-A0A8T2TKL0-F1
#
_entry.id   AF-A0A8T2TKL0-F1
#
_cell.length_a   1.000
_cell.length_b   1.000
_cell.length_c   1.000
_cell.angle_alpha   90.00
_cell.angle_beta   90.00
_cell.angle_gamma   90.00
#
_symmetry.space_group_name_H-M   'P 1'
#
loop_
_entity.id
_entity.type
_entity.pdbx_description
1 polymer ?
#
loop_
_entity_poly.entity_id
_entity_poly.type
_entity_poly.pdbx_seq_one_letter_code
_entity_poly.pdbx_strand_id
1 'polypeptide(L)' 'MKMEGVEPDTITFVCCLRGCSSMRAIEKGQELHAELVKEGLESDQFVSSTLVDFYVKSEKT' A
#
# COMPACT_ATOMS: atom_id res chain seq x y z
N MET A 1 2.17 7.53 -8.53
CA MET A 1 1.83 8.26 -9.77
C MET A 1 0.38 7.96 -10.05
N LYS A 2 -0.49 8.98 -10.10
CA LYS A 2 -1.83 8.84 -10.69
C LYS A 2 -1.78 9.64 -11.98
N MET A 3 -1.94 8.94 -13.09
CA MET A 3 -2.10 9.59 -14.39
C MET A 3 -3.61 9.62 -14.65
N GLU A 4 -4.13 10.77 -15.09
CA GLU A 4 -5.56 10.88 -15.39
C GLU A 4 -5.97 9.78 -16.39
N GLY A 5 -6.97 8.98 -16.02
CA GLY A 5 -7.47 7.85 -16.82
C GLY A 5 -6.76 6.50 -16.61
N VAL A 6 -5.80 6.39 -15.69
CA VAL A 6 -5.18 5.10 -15.32
C VAL A 6 -5.47 4.79 -13.85
N GLU A 7 -6.33 3.80 -13.62
CA GLU A 7 -6.58 3.26 -12.28
C GLU A 7 -5.41 2.38 -11.85
N PRO A 8 -4.80 2.63 -10.68
CA PRO A 8 -3.76 1.76 -10.16
C PRO A 8 -4.34 0.38 -9.86
N ASP A 9 -3.71 -0.66 -10.39
CA ASP A 9 -4.06 -2.04 -10.09
C ASP A 9 -3.47 -2.51 -8.75
N THR A 10 -3.90 -3.69 -8.29
CA THR A 10 -3.35 -4.39 -7.12
C THR A 10 -1.82 -4.39 -7.08
N ILE A 11 -1.17 -4.62 -8.23
CA ILE A 11 0.29 -4.72 -8.32
C ILE A 11 0.95 -3.36 -8.05
N THR A 12 0.32 -2.28 -8.50
CA THR A 12 0.77 -0.90 -8.27
C THR A 12 0.77 -0.60 -6.77
N PHE A 13 -0.32 -0.91 -6.06
CA PHE A 13 -0.39 -0.70 -4.61
C PHE A 13 0.63 -1.54 -3.85
N VAL A 14 0.80 -2.81 -4.21
CA VAL A 14 1.81 -3.69 -3.61
C VAL A 14 3.22 -3.11 -3.78
N CYS A 15 3.57 -2.65 -4.99
CA CYS A 15 4.86 -2.01 -5.24
C CYS A 15 5.06 -0.74 -4.40
N CYS A 16 4.04 0.11 -4.34
CA CYS A 16 4.08 1.33 -3.55
C CYS A 16 4.23 1.07 -2.04
N LEU A 17 3.50 0.11 -1.48
CA LEU A 17 3.61 -0.28 -0.06
C LEU A 17 5.00 -0.82 0.28
N ARG A 18 5.56 -1.68 -0.58
CA ARG A 18 6.95 -2.17 -0.41
C ARG A 18 7.98 -1.05 -0.45
N GLY A 19 7.79 -0.09 -1.36
CA GLY A 19 8.59 1.13 -1.41
C GLY A 19 8.48 1.94 -0.12
N CYS A 20 7.25 2.18 0.38
CA CYS A 20 7.02 2.91 1.62
C CYS A 20 7.66 2.20 2.83
N SER A 21 7.58 0.88 2.90
CA SER A 21 8.26 0.08 3.92
C SER A 21 9.77 0.27 3.89
N SER A 22 10.37 0.24 2.69
CA SER A 22 11.81 0.39 2.50
C SER A 22 12.32 1.80 2.83
N MET A 23 11.50 2.82 2.54
CA MET A 23 11.80 4.23 2.81
C MET A 23 11.37 4.69 4.20
N ARG A 24 10.76 3.81 5.02
CA ARG A 24 10.11 4.14 6.31
C ARG A 24 9.09 5.28 6.20
N ALA A 25 8.42 5.38 5.06
CA ALA A 25 7.41 6.40 4.80
C ALA A 25 6.04 5.96 5.36
N ILE A 26 5.90 5.95 6.69
CA ILE A 26 4.72 5.41 7.38
C ILE A 26 3.45 6.17 6.99
N GLU A 27 3.50 7.50 7.01
CA GLU A 27 2.37 8.36 6.64
C GLU A 27 1.88 8.05 5.22
N LYS A 28 2.82 7.88 4.27
CA LYS A 28 2.47 7.56 2.89
C LYS A 28 1.89 6.16 2.73
N GLY A 29 2.39 5.18 3.48
CA GLY A 29 1.80 3.84 3.49
C GLY A 29 0.41 3.80 4.11
N GLN A 30 0.13 4.62 5.13
CA GLN A 30 -1.21 4.78 5.70
C GLN A 30 -2.18 5.44 4.71
N GLU A 31 -1.74 6.47 3.96
CA GLU A 31 -2.54 7.06 2.88
C GLU A 31 -2.89 6.01 1.81
N LEU A 32 -1.93 5.18 1.41
CA LEU A 32 -2.17 4.10 0.44
C LEU A 32 -3.14 3.05 0.98
N HIS A 33 -3.04 2.69 2.26
CA HIS A 33 -4.01 1.79 2.88
C HIS A 33 -5.43 2.39 2.89
N ALA A 34 -5.58 3.67 3.22
CA ALA A 34 -6.88 4.33 3.17
C ALA A 34 -7.45 4.40 1.73
N GLU A 35 -6.59 4.51 0.72
CA GLU A 35 -7.00 4.42 -0.68
C GLU A 35 -7.46 3.01 -1.06
N LEU A 36 -6.69 1.98 -0.69
CA LEU A 36 -7.06 0.57 -0.92
C LEU A 36 -8.44 0.23 -0.35
N VAL A 37 -8.76 0.71 0.86
CA VAL A 37 -10.07 0.53 1.50
C VAL A 37 -11.19 1.22 0.73
N LYS A 38 -10.92 2.39 0.15
CA LYS A 38 -11.93 3.11 -0.67
C LYS A 38 -12.22 2.39 -1.98
N GLU A 39 -11.20 1.78 -2.57
CA GLU A 39 -11.30 1.02 -3.82
C GLU A 39 -11.81 -0.42 -3.60
N GLY A 40 -11.96 -0.87 -2.35
CA GLY A 40 -12.40 -2.24 -2.00
C GLY A 40 -11.34 -3.31 -2.29
N LEU A 41 -10.07 -2.91 -2.36
CA LEU A 41 -8.94 -3.76 -2.72
C LEU A 41 -8.20 -4.31 -1.50
N GLU A 42 -8.57 -3.90 -0.28
CA GLU A 42 -7.91 -4.34 0.96
C GLU A 42 -8.05 -5.84 1.23
N SER A 43 -9.12 -6.45 0.69
CA SER A 43 -9.39 -7.89 0.81
C SER A 43 -8.64 -8.75 -0.22
N ASP A 44 -7.94 -8.14 -1.18
CA ASP A 44 -7.09 -8.88 -2.11
C ASP A 44 -5.95 -9.57 -1.36
N GLN A 45 -5.66 -10.82 -1.73
CA GLN A 45 -4.68 -11.66 -1.03
C GLN A 45 -3.26 -11.07 -1.06
N PHE A 46 -2.87 -10.44 -2.17
CA PHE A 46 -1.55 -9.84 -2.31
C PHE A 46 -1.48 -8.50 -1.57
N VAL A 47 -2.53 -7.68 -1.65
CA VAL A 47 -2.63 -6.42 -0.92
C VAL A 47 -2.58 -6.65 0.59
N SER A 48 -3.46 -7.51 1.11
CA SER A 48 -3.55 -7.81 2.55
C SER A 48 -2.24 -8.33 3.12
N SER A 49 -1.59 -9.28 2.44
CA SER A 49 -0.26 -9.78 2.82
C SER A 49 0.80 -8.67 2.84
N THR A 50 0.78 -7.79 1.85
CA THR A 50 1.73 -6.66 1.77
C THR A 50 1.47 -5.60 2.84
N LEU A 51 0.22 -5.32 3.18
CA LEU A 51 -0.15 -4.42 4.28
C LEU A 51 0.38 -4.93 5.62
N VAL A 52 0.22 -6.23 5.90
CA VAL A 52 0.77 -6.85 7.12
C VAL A 52 2.28 -6.68 7.18
N ASP A 53 3.00 -6.99 6.10
CA ASP A 53 4.46 -6.81 6.03
C ASP A 53 4.88 -5.35 6.23
N PHE A 54 4.15 -4.41 5.61
CA PHE A 54 4.38 -2.97 5.76
C PHE A 54 4.23 -2.53 7.22
N TYR A 55 3.13 -2.88 7.90
CA TYR A 55 2.89 -2.46 9.27
C TYR A 55 3.89 -3.08 10.25
N VAL A 56 4.17 -4.38 10.13
CA VAL A 56 5.17 -5.08 10.97
C VAL A 56 6.56 -4.45 10.86
N LYS A 57 6.95 -4.00 9.66
CA LYS A 57 8.23 -3.32 9.45
C LYS A 57 8.21 -1.86 9.94
N SER A 58 7.05 -1.22 9.92
CA SER A 58 6.86 0.15 10.39
C SER A 58 6.87 0.26 11.91
N GLU A 59 6.43 -0.78 12.64
CA GLU A 59 6.42 -0.82 14.12
C GLU A 59 7.81 -1.08 14.75
N LYS A 60 8.78 -1.62 14.00
CA LYS A 60 10.12 -1.95 14.52
C LYS A 60 11.07 -0.74 14.61
N THR A 61 10.56 0.46 14.85
CA THR A 61 11.39 1.68 14.95
C THR A 61 11.11 2.47 16.22
#